data_AF-A0A9E6UAM3-F1
#
_entry.id   AF-A0A9E6UAM3-F1
#
_cell.length_a   1.000
_cell.length_b   1.000
_cell.length_c   1.000
_cell.angle_alpha   90.00
_cell.angle_beta   90.00
_cell.angle_gamma   90.00
#
_symmetry.space_group_name_H-M   'P 1'
#
loop_
_entity.id
_entity.type
_entity.pdbx_description
1 polymer ?
#
loop_
_entity_poly.entity_id
_entity_poly.type
_entity_poly.pdbx_seq_one_letter_code
_entity_poly.pdbx_strand_id
1 'polypeptide(L)'
;MAIVIALNGCQQAADTPSRETAAANADDLTLPVSLNAAMVGMIDHSADYIFAIGNGDLPRNDNDWHLVSNSAYEIALGGTVIQIPGTGSFDQQWVEEPEWIRLSQELTGIGEDAVELAEIQSTEVEAWRAVGDRLIENCLACHQRFKPEIPSDGILRGSTERQSRGISIFGS
;
A
#
# COMPACT_ATOMS: atom_id res chain seq x y z
N MET A 1 -54.32 46.77 -1.61
CA MET A 1 -52.94 46.27 -1.50
C MET A 1 -52.79 45.08 -2.43
N ALA A 2 -52.17 45.29 -3.60
CA ALA A 2 -51.42 44.34 -4.42
C ALA A 2 -51.05 45.06 -5.72
N ILE A 3 -49.77 45.03 -6.04
CA ILE A 3 -49.04 45.94 -6.92
C ILE A 3 -48.88 45.32 -8.32
N VAL A 4 -49.01 46.17 -9.33
CA VAL A 4 -48.71 45.98 -10.77
C VAL A 4 -47.23 45.63 -10.98
N ILE A 5 -46.85 44.93 -12.05
CA ILE A 5 -45.74 45.29 -12.97
C ILE A 5 -45.72 44.34 -14.18
N ALA A 6 -45.81 44.94 -15.35
CA ALA A 6 -45.64 44.33 -16.67
C ALA A 6 -44.16 44.31 -17.09
N LEU A 7 -43.89 43.44 -18.07
CA LEU A 7 -42.60 43.12 -18.69
C LEU A 7 -41.70 44.32 -19.01
N ASN A 8 -40.41 44.18 -18.71
CA ASN A 8 -39.36 44.78 -19.53
C ASN A 8 -38.15 43.84 -19.57
N GLY A 9 -37.72 43.50 -20.79
CA GLY A 9 -36.65 42.55 -21.04
C GLY A 9 -35.27 43.13 -20.76
N CYS A 10 -34.39 42.28 -20.23
CA CYS A 10 -32.95 42.40 -20.43
C CYS A 10 -32.44 41.04 -20.92
N GLN A 11 -32.12 41.03 -22.21
CA GLN A 11 -31.28 40.02 -22.84
C GLN A 11 -29.87 40.27 -22.30
N GLN A 12 -29.36 39.38 -21.45
CA GLN A 12 -27.95 39.33 -21.10
C GLN A 12 -27.37 38.07 -21.70
N ALA A 13 -26.46 38.30 -22.65
CA ALA A 13 -25.57 37.28 -23.17
C ALA A 13 -24.92 36.56 -21.98
N ALA A 14 -25.06 35.24 -21.96
CA ALA A 14 -24.28 34.42 -21.05
C ALA A 14 -22.83 34.46 -21.55
N ASP A 15 -22.07 35.46 -21.08
CA ASP A 15 -20.63 35.33 -20.95
C ASP A 15 -20.42 34.21 -19.94
N THR A 16 -20.23 33.00 -20.47
CA THR A 16 -19.77 31.86 -19.70
C THR A 16 -18.44 32.28 -19.10
N PRO A 17 -18.28 32.42 -17.78
CA PRO A 17 -16.94 32.48 -17.25
C PRO A 17 -16.35 31.11 -17.60
N SER A 18 -15.37 31.10 -18.51
CA SER A 18 -14.47 29.97 -18.65
C SER A 18 -14.05 29.64 -17.24
N ARG A 19 -14.58 28.53 -16.72
CA ARG A 19 -13.98 27.82 -15.61
C ARG A 19 -12.67 27.32 -16.20
N GLU A 20 -11.69 28.21 -16.19
CA GLU A 20 -10.29 27.85 -16.16
C GLU A 20 -10.21 26.96 -14.93
N THR A 21 -10.32 25.66 -15.19
CA THR A 21 -9.94 24.64 -14.24
C THR A 21 -8.48 24.94 -14.00
N ALA A 22 -8.20 25.75 -12.97
CA ALA A 22 -6.92 25.76 -12.34
C ALA A 22 -6.71 24.30 -11.96
N ALA A 23 -5.99 23.58 -12.82
CA ALA A 23 -5.33 22.37 -12.43
C ALA A 23 -4.54 22.81 -11.22
N ALA A 24 -4.99 22.40 -10.04
CA ALA A 24 -4.16 22.49 -8.87
C ALA A 24 -2.85 21.84 -9.31
N ASN A 25 -1.77 22.63 -9.36
CA ASN A 25 -0.45 22.04 -9.45
C ASN A 25 -0.47 21.02 -8.32
N ALA A 26 -0.41 19.73 -8.68
CA ALA A 26 -0.10 18.72 -7.71
C ALA A 26 1.26 19.15 -7.19
N ASP A 27 1.29 19.82 -6.02
CA ASP A 27 2.50 19.90 -5.24
C ASP A 27 3.05 18.48 -5.25
N ASP A 28 4.30 18.35 -5.71
CA ASP A 28 4.95 17.07 -5.97
C ASP A 28 4.71 16.15 -4.77
N LEU A 29 3.80 15.18 -4.94
CA LEU A 29 3.29 14.40 -3.83
C LEU A 29 4.47 13.68 -3.20
N THR A 30 4.76 13.98 -1.93
CA THR A 30 5.91 13.44 -1.23
C THR A 30 5.46 12.79 0.07
N LEU A 31 5.94 11.59 0.36
CA LEU A 31 5.67 10.92 1.63
C LEU A 31 6.40 11.63 2.77
N PRO A 32 5.79 11.72 3.97
CA PRO A 32 6.41 12.37 5.14
C PRO A 32 7.51 11.51 5.80
N VAL A 33 7.83 10.35 5.22
CA VAL A 33 8.83 9.38 5.70
C VAL A 33 9.63 8.85 4.51
N SER A 34 10.75 8.19 4.76
CA SER A 34 11.50 7.53 3.69
C SER A 34 10.78 6.28 3.16
N LEU A 35 11.06 5.90 1.92
CA LEU A 35 10.59 4.64 1.35
C LEU A 35 11.08 3.44 2.18
N ASN A 36 12.28 3.52 2.76
CA ASN A 36 12.75 2.50 3.71
C ASN A 36 11.86 2.39 4.95
N ALA A 37 11.42 3.52 5.50
CA ALA A 37 10.51 3.53 6.64
C ALA A 37 9.12 2.98 6.28
N ALA A 38 8.59 3.32 5.10
CA ALA A 38 7.34 2.74 4.60
C ALA A 38 7.48 1.22 4.37
N MET A 39 8.59 0.77 3.79
CA MET A 39 8.88 -0.65 3.59
C MET A 39 8.93 -1.42 4.92
N VAL A 40 9.68 -0.95 5.91
CA VAL A 40 9.80 -1.66 7.20
C VAL A 40 8.54 -1.55 8.05
N GLY A 41 7.93 -0.36 8.10
CA GLY A 41 6.82 -0.05 9.00
C GLY A 41 5.47 -0.57 8.53
N MET A 42 5.29 -0.74 7.22
CA MET A 42 4.01 -1.14 6.62
C MET A 42 4.17 -2.45 5.84
N ILE A 43 5.05 -2.51 4.84
CA ILE A 43 5.13 -3.67 3.93
C ILE A 43 5.69 -4.91 4.64
N ASP A 44 6.86 -4.82 5.28
CA ASP A 44 7.45 -5.91 6.06
C ASP A 44 6.57 -6.30 7.25
N HIS A 45 5.90 -5.31 7.87
CA HIS A 45 4.96 -5.58 8.94
C HIS A 45 3.78 -6.43 8.48
N SER A 46 3.17 -6.06 7.37
CA SER A 46 1.97 -6.73 6.86
C SER A 46 2.27 -8.05 6.15
N ALA A 47 3.46 -8.20 5.58
CA ALA A 47 3.93 -9.46 5.01
C ALA A 47 3.94 -10.60 6.05
N ASP A 48 4.22 -10.30 7.34
CA ASP A 48 4.20 -11.31 8.40
C ASP A 48 2.87 -12.06 8.51
N TYR A 49 1.74 -11.37 8.35
CA TYR A 49 0.43 -12.01 8.48
C TYR A 49 0.14 -12.94 7.29
N ILE A 50 0.59 -12.58 6.10
CA ILE A 50 0.51 -13.46 4.92
C ILE A 50 1.38 -14.71 5.14
N PHE A 51 2.63 -14.51 5.58
CA PHE A 51 3.55 -15.62 5.85
C PHE A 51 3.09 -16.50 7.01
N ALA A 52 2.48 -15.95 8.05
CA ALA A 52 1.96 -16.72 9.19
C ALA A 52 0.96 -17.78 8.72
N ILE A 53 -0.01 -17.39 7.89
CA ILE A 53 -1.03 -18.30 7.37
C ILE A 53 -0.42 -19.33 6.42
N GLY A 54 0.48 -18.91 5.51
CA GLY A 54 1.21 -19.83 4.63
C GLY A 54 2.10 -20.84 5.39
N ASN A 55 2.46 -20.53 6.63
CA ASN A 55 3.17 -21.41 7.56
C ASN A 55 2.24 -22.20 8.50
N GLY A 56 0.92 -22.08 8.34
CA GLY A 56 -0.08 -22.83 9.10
C GLY A 56 -0.48 -22.20 10.44
N ASP A 57 -0.02 -20.98 10.75
CA ASP A 57 -0.55 -20.19 11.86
C ASP A 57 -1.85 -19.54 11.39
N LEU A 58 -2.99 -20.21 11.64
CA LEU A 58 -4.29 -19.79 11.12
C LEU A 58 -5.00 -18.82 12.09
N PRO A 59 -5.73 -17.82 11.56
CA PRO A 59 -6.63 -16.97 12.36
C PRO A 59 -7.66 -17.82 13.11
N ARG A 60 -7.96 -17.45 14.37
CA ARG A 60 -8.84 -18.25 15.24
C ARG A 60 -10.23 -17.64 15.42
N ASN A 61 -10.39 -16.38 15.08
CA ASN A 61 -11.60 -15.59 15.30
C ASN A 61 -11.66 -14.43 14.30
N ASP A 62 -12.79 -13.70 14.29
CA ASP A 62 -13.01 -12.59 13.36
C ASP A 62 -11.99 -11.45 13.53
N ASN A 63 -11.53 -11.20 14.75
CA ASN A 63 -10.51 -10.18 15.00
C ASN A 63 -9.16 -10.57 14.38
N ASP A 64 -8.77 -11.84 14.46
CA ASP A 64 -7.57 -12.34 13.78
C ASP A 64 -7.71 -12.19 12.26
N TRP A 65 -8.89 -12.50 11.70
CA TRP A 65 -9.17 -12.28 10.27
C TRP A 65 -9.12 -10.80 9.88
N HIS A 66 -9.58 -9.89 10.73
CA HIS A 66 -9.44 -8.45 10.47
C HIS A 66 -7.99 -8.00 10.40
N LEU A 67 -7.09 -8.58 11.21
CA LEU A 67 -5.65 -8.31 11.11
C LEU A 67 -5.11 -8.76 9.75
N VAL A 68 -5.50 -9.95 9.30
CA VAL A 68 -5.10 -10.48 7.97
C VAL A 68 -5.62 -9.58 6.85
N SER A 69 -6.91 -9.22 6.86
CA SER A 69 -7.51 -8.36 5.85
C SER A 69 -6.82 -7.00 5.79
N ASN A 70 -6.57 -6.38 6.95
CA ASN A 70 -5.87 -5.09 7.02
C ASN A 70 -4.46 -5.20 6.43
N SER A 71 -3.72 -6.26 6.77
CA SER A 71 -2.39 -6.49 6.22
C SER A 71 -2.40 -6.76 4.73
N ALA A 72 -3.37 -7.49 4.20
CA ALA A 72 -3.54 -7.69 2.77
C ALA A 72 -3.77 -6.36 2.03
N TYR A 73 -4.64 -5.49 2.58
CA TYR A 73 -4.85 -4.14 2.04
C TYR A 73 -3.57 -3.29 2.10
N GLU A 74 -2.81 -3.37 3.19
CA GLU A 74 -1.54 -2.64 3.32
C GLU A 74 -0.50 -3.10 2.29
N ILE A 75 -0.44 -4.39 1.92
CA ILE A 75 0.43 -4.86 0.84
C ILE A 75 -0.06 -4.34 -0.52
N ALA A 76 -1.36 -4.46 -0.80
CA ALA A 76 -1.96 -4.00 -2.05
C ALA A 76 -1.71 -2.50 -2.28
N LEU A 77 -2.00 -1.69 -1.25
CA LEU A 77 -1.74 -0.25 -1.26
C LEU A 77 -0.24 0.07 -1.24
N GLY A 78 0.55 -0.75 -0.55
CA GLY A 78 1.99 -0.56 -0.36
C GLY A 78 2.74 -0.40 -1.67
N GLY A 79 2.41 -1.22 -2.67
CA GLY A 79 2.98 -1.10 -4.02
C GLY A 79 2.71 0.26 -4.69
N THR A 80 1.54 0.86 -4.47
CA THR A 80 1.26 2.22 -4.96
C THR A 80 1.98 3.28 -4.13
N VAL A 81 1.98 3.13 -2.80
CA VAL A 81 2.62 4.09 -1.88
C VAL A 81 4.10 4.23 -2.19
N ILE A 82 4.82 3.14 -2.44
CA ILE A 82 6.27 3.19 -2.66
C ILE A 82 6.67 3.78 -4.03
N GLN A 83 5.71 4.11 -4.90
CA GLN A 83 5.96 4.87 -6.13
C GLN A 83 5.90 6.39 -5.90
N ILE A 84 5.56 6.83 -4.68
CA ILE A 84 5.57 8.24 -4.28
C ILE A 84 6.89 8.50 -3.56
N PRO A 85 7.71 9.48 -3.99
CA PRO A 85 9.00 9.73 -3.36
C PRO A 85 8.82 10.11 -1.88
N GLY A 86 9.74 9.65 -1.05
CA GLY A 86 9.80 9.96 0.37
C GLY A 86 10.96 10.87 0.74
N THR A 87 11.32 10.87 2.02
CA THR A 87 12.38 11.72 2.56
C THR A 87 13.78 11.08 2.52
N GLY A 88 13.92 9.88 1.96
CA GLY A 88 15.19 9.16 1.87
C GLY A 88 16.08 9.67 0.74
N SER A 89 17.40 9.55 0.91
CA SER A 89 18.40 10.10 -0.02
C SER A 89 18.29 9.59 -1.46
N PHE A 90 17.72 8.39 -1.66
CA PHE A 90 17.56 7.75 -2.97
C PHE A 90 16.10 7.63 -3.41
N ASP A 91 15.14 8.09 -2.59
CA ASP A 91 13.73 7.81 -2.84
C ASP A 91 13.26 8.44 -4.16
N GLN A 92 13.66 9.67 -4.44
CA GLN A 92 13.39 10.35 -5.71
C GLN A 92 13.96 9.57 -6.90
N GLN A 93 15.19 9.09 -6.78
CA GLN A 93 15.82 8.34 -7.85
C GLN A 93 15.12 7.00 -8.10
N TRP A 94 14.73 6.29 -7.04
CA TRP A 94 14.09 4.99 -7.18
C TRP A 94 12.73 5.06 -7.84
N VAL A 95 11.89 6.04 -7.50
CA VAL A 95 10.55 6.15 -8.11
C VAL A 95 10.57 6.49 -9.60
N GLU A 96 11.71 6.97 -10.11
CA GLU A 96 11.92 7.22 -11.55
C GLU A 96 12.40 5.96 -12.31
N GLU A 97 12.82 4.91 -11.61
CA GLU A 97 13.37 3.69 -12.21
C GLU A 97 12.24 2.76 -12.71
N PRO A 98 12.22 2.37 -14.00
CA PRO A 98 11.15 1.53 -14.54
C PRO A 98 11.00 0.18 -13.81
N GLU A 99 12.11 -0.41 -13.36
CA GLU A 99 12.08 -1.68 -12.65
C GLU A 99 11.52 -1.53 -11.23
N TRP A 100 11.70 -0.37 -10.59
CA TRP A 100 11.06 -0.07 -9.31
C TRP A 100 9.55 -0.01 -9.48
N ILE A 101 9.08 0.73 -10.48
CA ILE A 101 7.65 0.85 -10.80
C ILE A 101 7.05 -0.53 -11.10
N ARG A 102 7.72 -1.34 -11.93
CA ARG A 102 7.27 -2.69 -12.28
C ARG A 102 7.13 -3.59 -11.04
N LEU A 103 8.16 -3.67 -10.20
CA LEU A 103 8.15 -4.48 -8.99
C LEU A 103 7.13 -3.98 -7.96
N SER A 104 6.91 -2.66 -7.91
CA SER A 104 5.91 -2.04 -7.04
C SER A 104 4.48 -2.38 -7.47
N GLN A 105 4.21 -2.40 -8.78
CA GLN A 105 2.92 -2.85 -9.32
C GLN A 105 2.70 -4.35 -9.09
N GLU A 106 3.75 -5.15 -9.20
CA GLU A 106 3.71 -6.58 -8.88
C GLU A 106 3.39 -6.82 -7.40
N LEU A 107 3.97 -6.02 -6.49
CA LEU A 107 3.64 -6.04 -5.07
C LEU A 107 2.15 -5.73 -4.82
N THR A 108 1.60 -4.72 -5.53
CA THR A 108 0.16 -4.43 -5.47
C THR A 108 -0.67 -5.65 -5.88
N GLY A 109 -0.34 -6.29 -7.00
CA GLY A 109 -1.07 -7.48 -7.46
C GLY A 109 -0.98 -8.67 -6.49
N ILE A 110 0.18 -8.90 -5.86
CA ILE A 110 0.33 -9.91 -4.79
C ILE A 110 -0.58 -9.59 -3.61
N GLY A 111 -0.69 -8.32 -3.23
CA GLY A 111 -1.60 -7.87 -2.19
C GLY A 111 -3.07 -8.07 -2.55
N GLU A 112 -3.46 -7.81 -3.81
CA GLU A 112 -4.81 -8.07 -4.30
C GLU A 112 -5.18 -9.56 -4.19
N ASP A 113 -4.27 -10.47 -4.56
CA ASP A 113 -4.48 -11.92 -4.39
C ASP A 113 -4.64 -12.29 -2.90
N ALA A 114 -3.88 -11.65 -2.01
CA ALA A 114 -4.03 -11.83 -0.56
C ALA A 114 -5.38 -11.30 -0.05
N VAL A 115 -5.87 -10.20 -0.60
CA VAL A 115 -7.18 -9.62 -0.27
C VAL A 115 -8.29 -10.60 -0.64
N GLU A 116 -8.25 -11.20 -1.84
CA GLU A 116 -9.25 -12.19 -2.25
C GLU A 116 -9.33 -13.38 -1.29
N LEU A 117 -8.17 -13.89 -0.83
CA LEU A 117 -8.12 -14.97 0.16
C LEU A 117 -8.64 -14.53 1.54
N ALA A 118 -8.33 -13.30 1.96
CA ALA A 118 -8.77 -12.76 3.23
C ALA A 118 -10.29 -12.52 3.27
N GLU A 119 -10.88 -12.03 2.18
CA GLU A 119 -12.32 -11.74 2.08
C GLU A 119 -13.20 -12.97 2.28
N ILE A 120 -12.74 -14.13 1.81
CA ILE A 120 -13.43 -15.41 2.00
C ILE A 120 -12.96 -16.17 3.25
N GLN A 121 -12.10 -15.56 4.07
CA GLN A 121 -11.50 -16.18 5.25
C GLN A 121 -10.89 -17.56 4.94
N SER A 122 -10.13 -17.65 3.84
CA SER A 122 -9.62 -18.91 3.32
C SER A 122 -8.64 -19.58 4.29
N THR A 123 -8.96 -20.78 4.75
CA THR A 123 -8.03 -21.61 5.55
C THR A 123 -7.10 -22.47 4.70
N GLU A 124 -7.07 -22.25 3.38
CA GLU A 124 -6.25 -23.02 2.44
C GLU A 124 -4.78 -22.59 2.51
N VAL A 125 -4.01 -23.22 3.41
CA VAL A 125 -2.60 -22.88 3.69
C VAL A 125 -1.74 -22.86 2.42
N GLU A 126 -1.94 -23.77 1.47
CA GLU A 126 -1.15 -23.79 0.23
C GLU A 126 -1.43 -22.59 -0.68
N ALA A 127 -2.66 -22.05 -0.67
CA ALA A 127 -2.97 -20.84 -1.43
C ALA A 127 -2.25 -19.62 -0.84
N TRP A 128 -2.25 -19.50 0.49
CA TRP A 128 -1.49 -18.47 1.20
C TRP A 128 0.01 -18.63 1.03
N ARG A 129 0.53 -19.86 1.02
CA ARG A 129 1.94 -20.13 0.75
C ARG A 129 2.33 -19.68 -0.66
N ALA A 130 1.50 -19.95 -1.67
CA ALA A 130 1.78 -19.51 -3.04
C ALA A 130 1.83 -17.97 -3.16
N VAL A 131 0.96 -17.24 -2.45
CA VAL A 131 1.03 -15.77 -2.35
C VAL A 131 2.32 -15.34 -1.63
N GLY A 132 2.65 -15.99 -0.52
CA GLY A 132 3.88 -15.74 0.23
C GLY A 132 5.15 -15.98 -0.58
N ASP A 133 5.23 -17.05 -1.36
CA ASP A 133 6.39 -17.37 -2.19
C ASP A 133 6.62 -16.28 -3.26
N ARG A 134 5.55 -15.81 -3.91
CA ARG A 134 5.61 -14.66 -4.85
C ARG A 134 6.04 -13.37 -4.14
N LEU A 135 5.55 -13.14 -2.93
CA LEU A 135 5.97 -11.99 -2.13
C LEU A 135 7.48 -12.04 -1.83
N ILE A 136 8.00 -13.21 -1.44
CA ILE A 136 9.45 -13.42 -1.21
C ILE A 136 10.24 -13.14 -2.48
N GLU A 137 9.81 -13.67 -3.62
CA GLU A 137 10.47 -13.44 -4.92
C GLU A 137 10.51 -11.95 -5.27
N ASN A 138 9.40 -11.23 -5.10
CA ASN A 138 9.32 -9.78 -5.32
C ASN A 138 10.25 -9.00 -4.36
N CYS A 139 10.21 -9.31 -3.06
CA CYS A 139 11.08 -8.68 -2.06
C CYS A 139 12.57 -8.88 -2.40
N LEU A 140 12.96 -10.11 -2.78
CA LEU A 140 14.33 -10.43 -3.14
C LEU A 140 14.77 -9.69 -4.42
N ALA A 141 13.92 -9.68 -5.45
CA ALA A 141 14.22 -8.99 -6.71
C ALA A 141 14.41 -7.47 -6.48
N CYS A 142 13.51 -6.85 -5.70
CA CYS A 142 13.62 -5.43 -5.38
C CYS A 142 14.87 -5.12 -4.55
N HIS A 143 15.13 -5.88 -3.48
CA HIS A 143 16.29 -5.65 -2.63
C HIS A 143 17.62 -5.90 -3.34
N GLN A 144 17.73 -6.92 -4.20
CA GLN A 144 18.95 -7.15 -4.99
C GLN A 144 19.26 -5.97 -5.92
N ARG A 145 18.24 -5.31 -6.47
CA ARG A 145 18.41 -4.21 -7.42
C ARG A 145 18.67 -2.85 -6.75
N PHE A 146 17.97 -2.56 -5.66
CA PHE A 146 17.91 -1.23 -5.04
C PHE A 146 18.53 -1.15 -3.64
N LYS A 147 18.81 -2.30 -3.00
CA LYS A 147 19.51 -2.41 -1.71
C LYS A 147 20.60 -3.50 -1.69
N PRO A 148 21.55 -3.52 -2.64
CA PRO A 148 22.58 -4.58 -2.73
C PRO A 148 23.60 -4.57 -1.58
N GLU A 149 23.83 -3.41 -0.94
CA GLU A 149 24.70 -3.24 0.23
C GLU A 149 23.97 -2.31 1.22
N ILE A 150 23.56 -2.81 2.40
CA ILE A 150 22.71 -2.07 3.34
C ILE A 150 23.52 -1.51 4.51
N PRO A 151 23.27 -0.24 4.91
CA PRO A 151 22.80 0.03 6.27
C PRO A 151 21.32 0.41 6.20
N SER A 152 20.50 -0.16 7.09
CA SER A 152 19.03 -0.14 7.05
C SER A 152 18.44 1.22 7.44
N ASP A 153 19.17 2.31 7.24
CA ASP A 153 19.02 3.60 7.94
C ASP A 153 18.89 3.43 9.47
N GLY A 154 19.34 2.28 10.01
CA GLY A 154 19.14 1.91 11.42
C GLY A 154 17.69 1.54 11.77
N ILE A 155 16.78 1.48 10.80
CA ILE A 155 15.38 1.10 11.01
C ILE A 155 15.30 -0.44 10.94
N LEU A 156 15.14 -1.06 12.11
CA LEU A 156 15.00 -2.51 12.25
C LEU A 156 13.69 -2.81 12.97
N ARG A 157 12.98 -3.86 12.52
CA ARG A 157 11.80 -4.40 13.21
C ARG A 157 12.22 -5.59 14.08
N GLY A 158 11.64 -5.71 15.27
CA GLY A 158 11.90 -6.80 16.24
C GLY A 158 11.04 -8.05 16.06
N SER A 159 10.49 -8.31 14.86
CA SER A 159 9.48 -9.35 14.62
C SER A 159 10.02 -10.79 14.63
N THR A 160 11.29 -10.99 14.30
CA THR A 160 11.92 -12.31 14.19
C THR A 160 12.00 -13.08 15.51
N GLU A 161 11.95 -12.38 16.66
CA GLU A 161 12.04 -13.01 17.97
C GLU A 161 10.79 -13.84 18.35
N ARG A 162 9.59 -13.43 17.93
CA ARG A 162 8.36 -14.20 18.24
C ARG A 162 8.21 -15.44 17.37
N GLN A 163 8.45 -15.29 16.07
CA GLN A 163 8.39 -16.39 15.11
C GLN A 163 9.41 -17.48 15.43
N SER A 164 10.66 -17.11 15.78
CA SER A 164 11.69 -18.06 16.20
C SER A 164 11.37 -18.83 17.48
N ARG A 165 10.42 -18.34 18.29
CA ARG A 165 9.93 -19.00 19.51
C ARG A 165 8.65 -19.82 19.28
N GLY A 166 8.13 -19.89 18.06
CA GLY A 166 6.89 -20.61 17.73
C GLY A 166 5.64 -20.01 18.37
N ILE A 167 5.67 -18.70 18.68
CA ILE A 167 4.52 -17.98 19.25
C ILE A 167 3.69 -17.43 18.09
N SER A 168 2.40 -17.77 18.07
CA SER A 168 1.44 -17.30 17.05
C SER A 168 1.44 -15.77 16.97
N ILE A 169 1.38 -15.23 15.75
CA ILE A 169 1.27 -13.79 15.53
C ILE A 169 -0.08 -13.25 16.04
N PHE A 170 -1.10 -14.10 16.07
CA PHE A 170 -2.42 -13.78 16.58
C PHE A 170 -2.49 -13.79 18.11
N GLY A 171 -1.44 -14.25 18.79
CA GLY A 171 -1.38 -14.40 20.25
C GLY A 171 -1.80 -15.78 20.74
N SER A 172 -1.86 -15.95 22.07
CA SER A 172 -2.25 -17.21 22.75
C SER A 172 -3.74 -17.47 22.72
#